data_AF-A0A965R892-F1
#
_entry.id   AF-A0A965R892-F1
#
_cell.length_a   1.000
_cell.length_b   1.000
_cell.length_c   1.000
_cell.angle_alpha   90.00
_cell.angle_beta   90.00
_cell.angle_gamma   90.00
#
_symmetry.space_group_name_H-M   'P 1'
#
loop_
_entity.id
_entity.type
_entity.pdbx_description
1 polymer ?
#
loop_
_entity_poly.entity_id
_entity_poly.type
_entity_poly.pdbx_seq_one_letter_code
_entity_poly.pdbx_strand_id
1 'polypeptide(L)' 'MVKIYNALGQEVIKVANQALVSIAALSNGIYMVHVFDEHNNLVQAQKLVKE' A
#
# COMPACT_ATOMS: atom_id res chain seq x y z
N MET A 1 4.96 -6.55 6.13
CA MET A 1 3.59 -6.50 5.54
C MET A 1 3.42 -5.20 4.78
N VAL A 2 2.72 -5.19 3.65
CA VAL A 2 2.41 -3.96 2.89
C VAL A 2 0.90 -3.74 2.91
N LYS A 3 0.48 -2.50 3.18
CA LYS A 3 -0.90 -2.05 3.07
C LYS A 3 -0.96 -0.85 2.14
N ILE A 4 -1.97 -0.80 1.28
CA ILE A 4 -2.20 0.34 0.39
C ILE A 4 -3.57 0.92 0.71
N TYR A 5 -3.62 2.25 0.85
CA TYR A 5 -4.80 3.02 1.17
C TYR A 5 -5.14 3.94 0.02
N ASN A 6 -6.44 4.09 -0.29
CA ASN A 6 -6.88 5.11 -1.25
C ASN A 6 -6.90 6.51 -0.62
N ALA A 7 -7.24 7.53 -1.41
CA ALA A 7 -7.31 8.92 -0.97
C ALA A 7 -8.29 9.18 0.20
N LEU A 8 -9.24 8.27 0.44
CA LEU A 8 -10.19 8.35 1.56
C LEU A 8 -9.68 7.66 2.84
N GLY A 9 -8.45 7.12 2.81
CA GLY A 9 -7.88 6.36 3.92
C GLY A 9 -8.39 4.92 4.03
N GLN A 10 -9.10 4.41 3.01
CA GLN A 10 -9.61 3.04 3.02
C GLN A 10 -8.51 2.08 2.56
N GLU A 11 -8.30 0.99 3.30
CA GLU A 11 -7.39 -0.09 2.92
C GLU A 11 -7.94 -0.81 1.67
N VAL A 12 -7.18 -0.81 0.58
CA VAL A 12 -7.54 -1.44 -0.70
C VAL A 12 -6.69 -2.66 -1.02
N ILE A 13 -5.48 -2.74 -0.48
CA ILE A 13 -4.58 -3.91 -0.61
C ILE A 13 -3.92 -4.16 0.73
N LYS A 14 -3.85 -5.43 1.12
CA LYS A 14 -3.06 -5.92 2.26
C LYS A 14 -2.38 -7.22 1.89
N VAL A 15 -1.06 -7.22 1.92
CA VAL A 15 -0.24 -8.39 1.58
C VAL A 15 0.84 -8.62 2.63
N ALA A 16 1.01 -9.88 3.03
CA ALA A 16 2.05 -10.29 3.94
C ALA A 16 3.19 -10.93 3.15
N ASN A 17 4.44 -10.61 3.53
CA ASN A 17 5.64 -11.29 3.05
C ASN A 17 5.77 -11.41 1.52
N GLN A 18 5.50 -10.32 0.78
CA GLN A 18 5.69 -10.25 -0.66
C GLN A 18 6.66 -9.12 -1.03
N ALA A 19 7.62 -9.42 -1.90
CA ALA A 19 8.60 -8.46 -2.40
C ALA A 19 8.01 -7.52 -3.48
N LEU A 20 6.98 -7.97 -4.21
CA LEU A 20 6.32 -7.22 -5.28
C LEU A 20 4.81 -7.22 -5.03
N VAL A 21 4.18 -6.06 -5.22
CA VAL A 21 2.73 -5.87 -5.08
C VAL A 21 2.19 -5.32 -6.38
N SER A 22 1.27 -6.05 -7.02
CA SER A 22 0.60 -5.59 -8.24
C SER A 22 -0.50 -4.59 -7.89
N ILE A 23 -0.54 -3.48 -8.62
CA ILE A 23 -1.57 -2.42 -8.51
C ILE A 23 -2.43 -2.31 -9.78
N ALA A 24 -2.32 -3.27 -10.70
CA ALA A 24 -2.95 -3.17 -12.02
C ALA A 24 -4.49 -3.04 -11.95
N ALA A 25 -5.11 -3.68 -10.95
CA ALA A 25 -6.55 -3.62 -10.73
C ALA A 25 -7.03 -2.34 -10.04
N LEU A 26 -6.12 -1.49 -9.54
CA LEU A 26 -6.49 -0.21 -8.93
C LEU A 26 -6.87 0.80 -10.02
N SER A 27 -7.91 1.57 -9.77
CA SER A 27 -8.24 2.74 -10.58
C SER A 27 -7.11 3.78 -10.55
N ASN A 28 -7.11 4.68 -11.52
CA ASN A 28 -6.17 5.80 -11.49
C ASN A 28 -6.50 6.72 -10.31
N GLY A 29 -5.45 7.26 -9.68
CA GLY A 29 -5.62 8.05 -8.46
C GLY A 29 -4.38 8.07 -7.57
N ILE A 30 -4.56 8.63 -6.37
CA ILE A 30 -3.53 8.76 -5.36
C ILE A 30 -3.75 7.73 -4.26
N TYR A 31 -2.68 7.06 -3.88
CA TYR A 31 -2.65 6.03 -2.86
C TYR A 31 -1.52 6.28 -1.85
N MET A 32 -1.70 5.76 -0.65
CA MET A 32 -0.66 5.71 0.38
C MET A 32 -0.24 4.27 0.61
N VAL A 33 1.03 3.98 0.39
CA VAL A 33 1.64 2.67 0.61
C VAL A 33 2.33 2.69 1.96
N HIS A 34 1.93 1.81 2.86
CA HIS A 34 2.55 1.60 4.16
C HIS A 34 3.23 0.25 4.21
N VAL A 35 4.52 0.23 4.55
CA VAL A 35 5.30 -0.98 4.78
C VAL A 35 5.52 -1.13 6.27
N PHE A 36 5.23 -2.33 6.78
CA PHE A 36 5.36 -2.71 8.17
C PHE A 36 6.39 -3.83 8.32
N ASP A 37 7.13 -3.81 9.42
CA ASP A 37 8.00 -4.92 9.81
C ASP A 37 7.19 -6.13 10.34
N GLU A 38 7.89 -7.14 10.85
CA GLU A 38 7.30 -8.35 11.44
C GLU A 38 6.56 -8.11 12.78
N HIS A 39 6.86 -6.98 13.44
CA HIS A 39 6.23 -6.57 14.70
C HIS A 39 5.05 -5.60 14.48
N ASN A 40 4.62 -5.40 13.22
CA ASN A 40 3.60 -4.43 12.81
C ASN A 40 3.96 -2.96 13.06
N ASN A 41 5.25 -2.63 13.17
CA ASN A 41 5.67 -1.23 13.19
C ASN A 41 5.71 -0.69 11.76
N LEU A 42 5.19 0.53 11.56
CA LEU A 42 5.32 1.23 10.28
C LEU A 42 6.78 1.62 10.05
N VAL A 43 7.42 1.04 9.04
CA VAL A 43 8.82 1.32 8.70
C VAL A 43 8.97 2.23 7.48
N GLN A 44 7.95 2.28 6.62
CA GLN A 44 7.96 3.17 5.46
C GLN A 44 6.54 3.58 5.08
N ALA A 45 6.38 4.84 4.68
CA ALA A 45 5.18 5.35 4.03
C ALA A 45 5.57 6.05 2.72
N GLN A 46 4.82 5.78 1.65
CA GLN A 46 5.08 6.36 0.34
C GLN A 46 3.78 6.72 -0.38
N LYS A 47 3.75 7.91 -0.98
CA LYS A 47 2.69 8.30 -1.91
C LYS A 47 2.91 7.61 -3.26
N LEU A 48 1.88 6.95 -3.76
CA LEU A 48 1.81 6.37 -5.09
C LEU A 48 0.78 7.14 -5.92
N VAL A 49 1.15 7.55 -7.13
CA VAL A 49 0.24 8.14 -8.11
C VAL A 49 0.14 7.15 -9.27
N LYS A 50 -1.09 6.74 -9.58
CA LYS A 50 -1.39 5.84 -10.71
C LYS A 50 -2.11 6.62 -11.80
N GLU A 51 -1.53 6.61 -12.99
CA GLU A 51 -2.00 7.27 -14.22
C GLU A 51 -2.53 6.25 -15.25
#